data_AF-A0A9X9Q7E5-F1
#
_entry.id   AF-A0A9X9Q7E5-F1
#
_cell.length_a   1.000
_cell.length_b   1.000
_cell.length_c   1.000
_cell.angle_alpha   90.00
_cell.angle_beta   90.00
_cell.angle_gamma   90.00
#
_symmetry.space_group_name_H-M   'P 1'
#
loop_
_entity.id
_entity.type
_entity.pdbx_description
1 polymer ?
#
loop_
_entity_poly.entity_id
_entity_poly.type
_entity_poly.pdbx_seq_one_letter_code
_entity_poly.pdbx_strand_id
1 'polypeptide(L)' 'MATMVAQKLSHLLPTLRQAHRESQPSGQPEPVFTVDRAEVPPLFWKPYIYVGYRPLHQTWRFYFRTLFQQHNEAVNV' A
#
# COMPACT_ATOMS: atom_id res chain seq x y z
N MET A 1 5.15 37.27 6.81
CA MET A 1 5.86 36.18 6.09
C MET A 1 5.30 34.77 6.36
N ALA A 2 4.51 34.54 7.42
CA ALA A 2 3.92 33.22 7.74
C ALA A 2 2.70 32.79 6.87
N THR A 3 2.09 33.70 6.10
CA THR A 3 0.87 33.43 5.32
C THR A 3 1.12 32.80 3.94
N MET A 4 2.34 32.93 3.41
CA MET A 4 2.68 32.45 2.05
C MET A 4 2.83 30.92 2.00
N VAL A 5 3.26 30.29 3.10
CA VAL A 5 3.37 28.83 3.21
C VAL A 5 1.99 28.18 3.33
N ALA A 6 1.06 28.81 4.07
CA ALA A 6 -0.30 28.32 4.23
C ALA A 6 -1.08 28.30 2.91
N GLN A 7 -0.93 29.34 2.08
CA GLN A 7 -1.56 29.39 0.76
C GLN A 7 -1.01 28.32 -0.19
N LYS A 8 0.31 28.09 -0.18
CA LYS A 8 0.93 27.05 -1.02
C LYS A 8 0.47 25.64 -0.63
N LEU A 9 0.32 25.37 0.67
CA LEU A 9 -0.29 24.13 1.17
C LEU A 9 -1.78 24.04 0.83
N SER A 10 -2.51 25.16 0.88
CA SER A 10 -3.94 25.24 0.56
C SER A 10 -4.27 24.86 -0.88
N HIS A 11 -3.37 25.12 -1.84
CA HIS A 11 -3.53 24.66 -3.22
C HIS A 11 -3.14 23.19 -3.43
N LEU A 12 -2.30 22.62 -2.56
CA LEU A 12 -1.90 21.22 -2.63
C LEU A 12 -2.99 20.27 -2.07
N LEU A 13 -3.75 20.74 -1.07
CA LEU A 13 -4.86 19.99 -0.47
C LEU A 13 -5.96 19.57 -1.48
N PRO A 14 -6.45 20.44 -2.40
CA PRO A 14 -7.43 20.04 -3.41
C PRO A 14 -6.86 19.08 -4.44
N THR A 15 -5.59 19.23 -4.85
CA THR A 15 -4.93 18.28 -5.78
C THR A 15 -4.78 16.89 -5.16
N LEU A 16 -4.40 16.82 -3.88
CA LEU A 16 -4.35 15.57 -3.11
C LEU A 16 -5.75 14.93 -2.96
N ARG A 17 -6.78 15.75 -2.71
CA ARG A 17 -8.18 15.27 -2.66
C ARG A 17 -8.67 14.75 -4.01
N GLN A 18 -8.25 15.35 -5.11
CA GLN A 18 -8.65 14.95 -6.46
C GLN A 18 -7.96 13.64 -6.87
N ALA A 19 -6.66 13.48 -6.57
CA ALA A 19 -5.95 12.21 -6.73
C ALA A 19 -6.56 11.09 -5.87
N HIS A 20 -7.00 11.41 -4.64
CA HIS A 20 -7.74 10.47 -3.79
C HIS A 20 -9.13 10.12 -4.36
N ARG A 21 -9.80 11.04 -5.05
CA ARG A 21 -11.15 10.84 -5.60
C ARG A 21 -11.14 10.05 -6.92
N GLU A 22 -10.07 10.17 -7.71
CA GLU A 22 -9.80 9.24 -8.83
C GLU A 22 -9.35 7.86 -8.35
N SER A 23 -8.73 7.78 -7.16
CA SER A 23 -8.37 6.53 -6.51
C SER A 23 -9.51 5.94 -5.65
N GLN A 24 -10.74 6.41 -5.79
CA GLN A 24 -11.88 5.88 -5.03
C GLN A 24 -12.27 4.51 -5.59
N PRO A 25 -11.97 3.39 -4.90
CA PRO A 25 -12.43 2.09 -5.34
C PRO A 25 -13.93 2.03 -5.05
N SER A 26 -14.67 1.48 -5.99
CA SER A 26 -16.11 1.27 -5.93
C SER A 26 -16.50 0.26 -4.85
N GLY A 27 -16.31 0.53 -3.56
CA GLY A 27 -16.77 -0.30 -2.44
C GLY A 27 -16.31 -1.76 -2.42
N GLN A 28 -15.51 -2.19 -3.41
CA GLN A 28 -14.89 -3.49 -3.46
C GLN A 28 -13.58 -3.38 -2.67
N PRO A 29 -13.32 -4.29 -1.72
CA PRO A 29 -12.00 -4.36 -1.11
C PRO A 29 -10.98 -4.45 -2.25
N GLU A 30 -10.00 -3.53 -2.23
CA GLU A 30 -8.85 -3.61 -3.13
C GLU A 30 -8.37 -5.07 -3.14
N PRO A 31 -8.20 -5.69 -4.32
CA PRO A 31 -7.79 -7.08 -4.38
C PRO A 31 -6.51 -7.23 -3.58
N VAL A 32 -6.56 -8.07 -2.55
CA VAL A 32 -5.40 -8.36 -1.71
C VAL A 32 -4.42 -9.11 -2.60
N PHE A 33 -3.40 -8.40 -3.07
CA PHE A 33 -2.32 -8.96 -3.88
C PHE A 33 -1.38 -9.77 -2.98
N THR A 34 -1.88 -10.88 -2.44
CA THR A 34 -1.08 -11.86 -1.72
C THR A 34 -0.97 -13.15 -2.50
N VAL A 35 0.17 -13.82 -2.35
CA VAL A 35 0.47 -15.07 -3.02
C VAL A 35 0.60 -16.21 -2.01
N ASP A 36 0.51 -17.44 -2.52
CA ASP A 36 0.78 -18.64 -1.72
C ASP A 36 2.28 -18.76 -1.43
N ARG A 37 2.60 -19.51 -0.36
CA ARG A 37 3.96 -19.88 0.01
C ARG A 37 4.73 -20.53 -1.15
N ALA A 38 4.06 -21.32 -2.00
CA ALA A 38 4.67 -21.98 -3.14
C ALA A 38 5.18 -21.01 -4.22
N GLU A 39 4.62 -19.80 -4.28
CA GLU A 39 5.00 -18.76 -5.23
C GLU A 39 6.17 -17.89 -4.75
N VAL A 40 6.57 -18.03 -3.49
CA VAL A 40 7.72 -17.31 -2.92
C VAL A 40 8.90 -18.25 -2.63
N PRO A 41 10.14 -17.78 -2.82
CA PRO A 41 11.34 -18.52 -2.47
C PRO A 41 11.33 -18.99 -1.00
N PRO A 42 11.93 -20.17 -0.70
CA PRO A 42 11.97 -20.71 0.64
C PRO A 42 12.59 -19.79 1.71
N LEU A 43 13.44 -18.84 1.30
CA LEU A 43 14.02 -17.82 2.17
C LEU A 43 12.96 -16.99 2.91
N PHE A 44 11.80 -16.76 2.30
CA PHE A 44 10.73 -15.96 2.89
C PHE A 44 9.75 -16.79 3.73
N TRP A 45 9.91 -18.11 3.75
CA TRP A 45 8.96 -19.00 4.43
C TRP A 45 9.05 -18.84 5.94
N LYS A 46 7.90 -18.56 6.54
CA LYS A 46 7.74 -18.60 7.99
C LYS A 46 7.03 -19.89 8.41
N PRO A 47 7.39 -20.50 9.55
CA PRO A 47 6.68 -21.67 10.06
C PRO A 47 5.18 -21.41 10.17
N TYR A 48 4.37 -22.39 9.73
CA TYR A 48 2.89 -22.35 9.78
C TYR A 48 2.19 -21.26 8.96
N ILE A 49 2.93 -20.45 8.20
CA ILE A 49 2.38 -19.42 7.31
C ILE A 49 2.40 -19.93 5.88
N TYR A 50 1.21 -20.15 5.31
CA TYR A 50 1.04 -20.76 3.99
C TYR A 50 0.54 -19.79 2.91
N VAL A 51 -0.15 -18.72 3.31
CA VAL A 51 -0.70 -17.70 2.39
C VAL A 51 -0.47 -16.31 2.95
N GLY A 52 -0.74 -15.26 2.18
CA GLY A 52 -0.65 -13.88 2.67
C GLY A 52 0.71 -13.21 2.42
N TYR A 53 1.59 -13.85 1.64
CA TYR A 53 2.89 -13.30 1.28
C TYR A 53 2.73 -12.20 0.23
N ARG A 54 3.60 -11.18 0.27
CA ARG A 54 3.63 -10.15 -0.78
C ARG A 54 4.33 -10.70 -2.02
N PRO A 55 3.83 -10.43 -3.25
CA PRO A 55 4.50 -10.80 -4.48
C PRO A 55 5.87 -10.12 -4.59
N LEU A 56 6.83 -10.85 -5.15
CA LEU A 56 8.17 -10.36 -5.41
C LEU A 56 8.24 -9.60 -6.74
N HIS A 57 9.36 -8.90 -6.96
CA HIS A 57 9.64 -8.14 -8.19
C HIS A 57 8.66 -6.99 -8.49
N GLN A 58 8.01 -6.46 -7.45
CA GLN A 58 7.15 -5.29 -7.57
C GLN A 58 7.94 -3.98 -7.40
N THR A 59 7.35 -2.87 -7.85
CA THR A 59 7.95 -1.55 -7.65
C THR A 59 7.92 -1.13 -6.18
N TRP A 60 8.81 -0.22 -5.76
CA TRP A 60 8.81 0.31 -4.38
C TRP A 60 7.46 0.93 -3.97
N ARG A 61 6.74 1.54 -4.92
CA ARG A 61 5.43 2.15 -4.69
C ARG A 61 4.38 1.13 -4.26
N PHE A 62 4.44 -0.08 -4.84
CA PHE A 62 3.59 -1.19 -4.42
C PHE A 62 3.84 -1.51 -2.94
N TYR A 63 5.10 -1.74 -2.56
CA TYR A 63 5.43 -2.06 -1.18
C TYR A 63 5.00 -0.96 -0.20
N PHE A 64 5.20 0.31 -0.55
CA PHE A 64 4.73 1.44 0.26
C PHE A 64 3.20 1.46 0.42
N ARG A 65 2.45 1.26 -0.67
CA ARG A 65 0.97 1.21 -0.61
C ARG A 65 0.46 0.06 0.25
N THR A 66 1.13 -1.09 0.21
CA THR A 66 0.73 -2.28 0.98
C THR A 66 0.92 -2.15 2.48
N LEU A 67 1.61 -1.12 2.99
CA LEU A 67 1.78 -0.90 4.44
C LEU A 67 0.43 -0.78 5.18
N PHE A 68 -0.60 -0.29 4.51
CA PHE A 68 -1.94 -0.11 5.08
C PHE A 68 -2.93 -1.20 4.63
N GLN A 69 -2.44 -2.30 4.04
CA GLN A 69 -3.25 -3.42 3.56
C GLN A 69 -3.00 -4.67 4.40
N GLN A 70 -3.98 -5.55 4.50
CA GLN A 70 -3.85 -6.80 5.23
C GLN A 70 -2.92 -7.78 4.49
N HIS A 71 -1.80 -8.14 5.12
CA HIS A 71 -0.85 -9.16 4.64
C HIS A 71 0.00 -9.64 5.83
N ASN A 72 0.80 -10.69 5.66
CA ASN A 72 1.54 -11.33 6.77
C ASN A 72 2.52 -10.40 7.50
N GLU A 73 3.05 -9.40 6.81
CA GLU A 73 4.01 -8.45 7.38
C GLU A 73 3.35 -7.15 7.87
N ALA A 74 2.03 -6.99 7.72
CA ALA A 74 1.34 -5.73 7.99
C ALA A 74 1.48 -5.27 9.46
N VAL A 75 1.61 -6.21 10.40
CA VAL A 75 1.80 -5.93 11.83
C VAL A 75 3.28 -5.77 12.22
N ASN A 76 4.20 -6.17 11.34
CA ASN A 76 5.65 -6.11 11.59
C ASN A 76 6.27 -4.79 11.14
N VAL A 77 5.53 -4.00 10.35
CA VAL A 77 5.94 -2.71 9.77
C VAL A 77 5.14 -1.57 10.38
#